data_AF-A0A952CTA8-F1
#
_entry.id   AF-A0A952CTA8-F1
#
_cell.length_a   1.000
_cell.length_b   1.000
_cell.length_c   1.000
_cell.angle_alpha   90.00
_cell.angle_beta   90.00
_cell.angle_gamma   90.00
#
_symmetry.space_group_name_H-M   'P 1'
#
loop_
_entity.id
_entity.type
_entity.pdbx_description
1 polymer ?
#
loop_
_entity_poly.entity_id
_entity_poly.type
_entity_poly.pdbx_seq_one_letter_code
_entity_poly.pdbx_strand_id
1 'polypeptide(L)'
;MKRYLIALLLPLAATGCKETDSMVNQVNNQKMKDSLKKVYPSLAVSQIRIEVRDFRDVEVLLGDEELYSKTDEELQEITKNISSIAYFFHEENNYLGKGKVTYIANERSAPGPDEPKREFDMHLETFKK
;
A
#
# COMPACT_ATOMS: atom_id res chain seq x y z
N MET A 1 -19.63 -29.56 53.06
CA MET A 1 -20.44 -29.65 51.83
C MET A 1 -20.17 -28.41 50.98
N LYS A 2 -19.97 -28.63 49.68
CA LYS A 2 -20.02 -27.71 48.53
C LYS A 2 -19.25 -26.37 48.62
N ARG A 3 -18.03 -26.39 48.08
CA ARG A 3 -17.32 -25.19 47.60
C ARG A 3 -17.93 -24.79 46.25
N TYR A 4 -18.46 -23.58 46.15
CA TYR A 4 -18.92 -23.01 44.87
C TYR A 4 -17.70 -22.47 44.12
N LEU A 5 -17.25 -23.20 43.09
CA LEU A 5 -16.35 -22.64 42.08
C LEU A 5 -17.20 -21.73 41.18
N ILE A 6 -17.03 -20.41 41.34
CA ILE A 6 -17.51 -19.44 40.35
C ILE A 6 -16.48 -19.47 39.21
N ALA A 7 -16.82 -20.16 38.13
CA ALA A 7 -16.06 -20.09 36.89
C ALA A 7 -16.31 -18.72 36.26
N LEU A 8 -15.30 -17.85 36.33
CA LEU A 8 -15.28 -16.57 35.65
C LEU A 8 -15.13 -16.85 34.14
N LEU A 9 -16.25 -16.90 33.42
CA LEU A 9 -16.28 -16.89 31.95
C LEU A 9 -15.88 -15.49 31.49
N LEU A 10 -14.58 -15.31 31.22
CA LEU A 10 -14.10 -14.15 30.48
C LEU A 10 -14.60 -14.28 29.03
N PRO A 11 -15.39 -13.32 28.51
CA PRO A 11 -15.64 -13.28 27.08
C PRO A 11 -14.30 -12.98 26.40
N LEU A 12 -13.78 -13.93 25.62
CA LEU A 12 -12.76 -13.60 24.63
C LEU A 12 -13.37 -12.54 23.73
N ALA A 13 -12.91 -11.29 23.87
CA ALA A 13 -13.12 -10.29 22.85
C ALA A 13 -12.48 -10.86 21.58
N ALA A 14 -13.30 -11.43 20.71
CA ALA A 14 -12.90 -11.75 19.35
C ALA A 14 -12.64 -10.40 18.68
N THR A 15 -11.41 -9.89 18.84
CA THR A 15 -10.86 -8.93 17.90
C THR A 15 -10.90 -9.64 16.56
N GLY A 16 -11.93 -9.35 15.76
CA GLY A 16 -12.13 -10.01 14.48
C GLY A 16 -10.86 -9.87 13.66
N CYS A 17 -10.12 -10.96 13.51
CA CYS A 17 -9.02 -10.97 12.57
C CYS A 17 -9.64 -10.71 11.19
N LYS A 18 -9.16 -9.68 10.48
CA LYS A 18 -9.43 -9.52 9.06
C LYS A 18 -9.09 -10.82 8.37
N GLU A 19 -10.01 -11.31 7.55
CA GLU A 19 -9.73 -12.39 6.62
C GLU A 19 -8.75 -11.86 5.57
N THR A 20 -7.58 -12.46 5.47
CA THR A 20 -6.50 -12.05 4.55
C THR A 20 -6.47 -12.97 3.34
N ASP A 21 -6.43 -12.41 2.13
CA ASP A 21 -6.47 -13.15 0.87
C ASP A 21 -5.58 -12.49 -0.22
N SER A 22 -4.57 -13.23 -0.66
CA SER A 22 -3.64 -12.77 -1.70
C SER A 22 -4.31 -12.53 -3.05
N MET A 23 -5.38 -13.26 -3.37
CA MET A 23 -6.15 -13.07 -4.61
C MET A 23 -6.88 -11.73 -4.61
N VAL A 24 -7.45 -11.34 -3.45
CA VAL A 24 -8.06 -10.01 -3.26
C VAL A 24 -7.02 -8.92 -3.47
N ASN A 25 -5.81 -9.08 -2.92
CA ASN A 25 -4.71 -8.15 -3.15
C ASN A 25 -4.29 -8.06 -4.62
N GLN A 26 -4.26 -9.18 -5.36
CA GLN A 26 -3.95 -9.14 -6.80
C GLN A 26 -4.98 -8.33 -7.59
N VAL A 27 -6.27 -8.53 -7.30
CA VAL A 27 -7.36 -7.77 -7.92
C VAL A 27 -7.28 -6.28 -7.55
N ASN A 28 -7.01 -5.97 -6.29
CA ASN A 28 -6.91 -4.59 -5.82
C ASN A 28 -5.67 -3.87 -6.34
N ASN A 29 -4.55 -4.58 -6.51
CA ASN A 29 -3.37 -4.07 -7.20
C ASN A 29 -3.71 -3.66 -8.64
N GLN A 30 -4.51 -4.44 -9.37
CA GLN A 30 -4.92 -4.08 -10.73
C GLN A 30 -5.84 -2.84 -10.73
N LYS A 31 -6.83 -2.78 -9.85
CA LYS A 31 -7.70 -1.60 -9.71
C LYS A 31 -6.91 -0.35 -9.35
N MET A 32 -5.94 -0.46 -8.45
CA MET A 32 -5.07 0.63 -8.06
C MET A 32 -4.21 1.10 -9.23
N LYS A 33 -3.62 0.18 -10.02
CA LYS A 33 -2.90 0.53 -11.26
C LYS A 33 -3.79 1.33 -12.22
N ASP A 34 -5.00 0.87 -12.45
CA ASP A 34 -5.95 1.55 -13.34
C ASP A 34 -6.33 2.93 -12.80
N SER A 35 -6.47 3.08 -11.49
CA SER A 35 -6.72 4.37 -10.84
C SER A 35 -5.53 5.31 -10.98
N LEU A 36 -4.31 4.83 -10.76
CA LEU A 36 -3.10 5.64 -10.90
C LEU A 36 -2.93 6.16 -12.33
N LYS A 37 -3.22 5.33 -13.35
CA LYS A 37 -3.20 5.76 -14.76
C LYS A 37 -4.22 6.83 -15.10
N LYS A 38 -5.37 6.85 -14.41
CA LYS A 38 -6.39 7.90 -14.59
C LYS A 38 -5.97 9.22 -13.94
N VAL A 39 -5.33 9.15 -12.77
CA VAL A 39 -4.88 10.33 -12.02
C VAL A 39 -3.60 10.92 -12.62
N TYR A 40 -2.68 10.08 -13.08
CA TYR A 40 -1.40 10.45 -13.67
C TYR A 40 -1.29 9.86 -15.08
N PRO A 41 -1.73 10.58 -16.12
CA PRO A 41 -1.76 10.07 -17.49
C PRO A 41 -0.40 9.67 -18.07
N SER A 42 0.70 10.25 -17.58
CA SER A 42 2.07 9.83 -17.94
C SER A 42 2.30 8.34 -17.70
N LEU A 43 1.64 7.78 -16.66
CA LEU A 43 1.73 6.36 -16.32
C LEU A 43 1.01 5.40 -17.27
N ALA A 44 0.31 5.88 -18.30
CA ALA A 44 -0.52 5.04 -19.16
C ALA A 44 0.27 3.89 -19.82
N VAL A 45 1.50 4.17 -20.24
CA VAL A 45 2.43 3.24 -20.91
C VAL A 45 3.62 2.82 -20.02
N SER A 46 3.59 3.24 -18.76
CA SER A 46 4.68 3.10 -17.80
C SER A 46 4.59 1.83 -16.96
N GLN A 47 5.73 1.43 -16.40
CA GLN A 47 5.82 0.35 -15.44
C GLN A 47 5.21 0.79 -14.11
N ILE A 48 4.18 0.06 -13.68
CA ILE A 48 3.60 0.18 -12.35
C ILE A 48 3.67 -1.18 -11.68
N ARG A 49 4.39 -1.26 -10.57
CA ARG A 49 4.42 -2.42 -9.69
C ARG A 49 3.81 -2.04 -8.35
N ILE A 50 2.89 -2.87 -7.89
CA ILE A 50 2.23 -2.74 -6.60
C ILE A 50 2.32 -4.11 -5.95
N GLU A 51 2.86 -4.15 -4.74
CA GLU A 51 3.05 -5.36 -3.96
C GLU A 51 2.54 -5.12 -2.55
N VAL A 52 1.77 -6.07 -2.03
CA VAL A 52 1.37 -6.10 -0.62
C VAL A 52 2.09 -7.28 0.02
N ARG A 53 3.00 -6.99 0.95
CA ARG A 53 3.79 -8.00 1.67
C ARG A 53 3.16 -8.31 3.02
N ASP A 54 3.03 -9.59 3.31
CA ASP A 54 2.50 -10.14 4.57
C ASP A 54 1.20 -9.49 5.06
N PHE A 55 0.38 -8.99 4.11
CA PHE A 55 -0.85 -8.25 4.37
C PHE A 55 -0.65 -7.01 5.26
N ARG A 56 0.54 -6.40 5.25
CA ARG A 56 0.93 -5.33 6.18
C ARG A 56 1.62 -4.16 5.51
N ASP A 57 2.42 -4.43 4.50
CA ASP A 57 3.27 -3.40 3.88
C ASP A 57 2.91 -3.26 2.40
N VAL A 58 2.70 -2.04 1.93
CA VAL A 58 2.42 -1.75 0.51
C VAL A 58 3.62 -1.07 -0.13
N GLU A 59 4.16 -1.68 -1.18
CA GLU A 59 5.19 -1.08 -2.02
C GLU A 59 4.61 -0.72 -3.38
N VAL A 60 4.80 0.54 -3.78
CA VAL A 60 4.43 1.04 -5.10
C VAL A 60 5.70 1.52 -5.80
N LEU A 61 5.95 1.00 -6.99
CA LEU A 61 7.01 1.50 -7.86
C LEU A 61 6.40 2.06 -9.15
N LEU A 62 6.79 3.29 -9.46
CA LEU A 62 6.40 4.05 -10.64
C LEU A 62 7.64 4.33 -11.48
N GLY A 63 7.70 3.71 -12.66
CA GLY A 63 8.69 4.06 -13.67
C GLY A 63 8.13 5.14 -14.59
N ASP A 64 8.47 6.40 -14.34
CA ASP A 64 7.88 7.53 -15.05
C ASP A 64 8.83 8.72 -15.02
N GLU A 65 9.37 9.11 -16.17
CA GLU A 65 10.36 10.18 -16.26
C GLU A 65 9.76 11.53 -15.83
N GLU A 66 8.50 11.79 -16.23
CA GLU A 66 7.81 13.03 -15.89
C GLU A 66 7.62 13.17 -14.38
N LEU A 67 7.09 12.14 -13.71
CA LEU A 67 6.98 12.16 -12.25
C LEU A 67 8.36 12.21 -11.59
N TYR A 68 9.33 11.43 -12.05
CA TYR A 68 10.68 11.40 -11.50
C TYR A 68 11.39 12.75 -11.59
N SER A 69 11.07 13.58 -12.59
CA SER A 69 11.66 14.91 -12.78
C SER A 69 11.15 15.99 -11.80
N LYS A 70 10.08 15.71 -11.05
CA LYS A 70 9.47 16.66 -10.11
C LYS A 70 10.34 16.93 -8.89
N THR A 71 10.06 18.02 -8.17
CA THR A 71 10.73 18.33 -6.89
C THR A 71 10.39 17.30 -5.80
N ASP A 72 11.19 17.24 -4.73
CA ASP A 72 10.90 16.34 -3.60
C ASP A 72 9.58 16.71 -2.93
N GLU A 73 9.28 18.01 -2.83
CA GLU A 73 8.02 18.51 -2.28
C GLU A 73 6.81 18.04 -3.10
N GLU A 74 6.87 18.17 -4.43
CA GLU A 74 5.81 17.68 -5.32
C GLU A 74 5.66 16.16 -5.25
N LEU A 75 6.76 15.41 -5.21
CA LEU A 75 6.72 13.96 -5.07
C LEU A 75 6.13 13.53 -3.73
N GLN A 76 6.37 14.29 -2.67
CA GLN A 76 5.77 14.03 -1.37
C GLN A 76 4.25 14.29 -1.39
N GLU A 77 3.77 15.32 -2.08
CA GLU A 77 2.33 15.56 -2.27
C GLU A 77 1.67 14.46 -3.11
N ILE A 78 2.32 14.04 -4.19
CA ILE A 78 1.89 12.91 -5.01
C ILE A 78 1.85 11.63 -4.18
N THR A 79 2.88 11.39 -3.36
CA THR A 79 2.95 10.23 -2.46
C THR A 79 1.77 10.22 -1.49
N LYS A 80 1.38 11.35 -0.90
CA LYS A 80 0.19 11.44 -0.03
C LYS A 80 -1.09 11.01 -0.75
N ASN A 81 -1.27 11.44 -2.01
CA ASN A 81 -2.41 11.02 -2.82
C ASN A 81 -2.38 9.53 -3.13
N ILE A 82 -1.23 8.99 -3.53
CA ILE A 82 -1.04 7.55 -3.76
C ILE A 82 -1.30 6.75 -2.48
N SER A 83 -0.91 7.27 -1.31
CA SER A 83 -1.11 6.63 -0.01
C SER A 83 -2.58 6.48 0.33
N SER A 84 -3.38 7.54 0.07
CA SER A 84 -4.84 7.49 0.23
C SER A 84 -5.48 6.45 -0.69
N ILE A 85 -5.05 6.39 -1.95
CA ILE A 85 -5.51 5.38 -2.93
C ILE A 85 -5.12 3.97 -2.48
N ALA A 86 -3.88 3.78 -2.02
CA ALA A 86 -3.36 2.51 -1.54
C ALA A 86 -4.18 2.00 -0.35
N TYR A 87 -4.43 2.88 0.63
CA TYR A 87 -5.22 2.57 1.81
C TYR A 87 -6.65 2.21 1.43
N PHE A 88 -7.31 3.02 0.58
CA PHE A 88 -8.67 2.75 0.11
C PHE A 88 -8.82 1.37 -0.53
N PHE A 89 -7.89 0.96 -1.39
CA PHE A 89 -8.00 -0.34 -2.08
C PHE A 89 -7.61 -1.54 -1.21
N HIS A 90 -6.80 -1.36 -0.17
CA HIS A 90 -6.18 -2.49 0.52
C HIS A 90 -6.58 -2.59 2.00
N GLU A 91 -7.22 -1.59 2.62
CA GLU A 91 -7.44 -1.63 4.06
C GLU A 91 -8.36 -2.78 4.52
N GLU A 92 -9.40 -3.15 3.77
CA GLU A 92 -10.43 -4.08 4.28
C GLU A 92 -9.89 -5.48 4.57
N ASN A 93 -8.95 -5.93 3.74
CA ASN A 93 -8.39 -7.29 3.77
C ASN A 93 -6.97 -7.34 4.36
N ASN A 94 -6.41 -6.19 4.77
CA ASN A 94 -5.02 -6.10 5.22
C ASN A 94 -4.87 -5.33 6.54
N TYR A 95 -3.80 -5.62 7.27
CA TYR A 95 -3.34 -4.89 8.45
C TYR A 95 -2.27 -3.87 8.08
N LEU A 96 -2.58 -3.02 7.10
CA LEU A 96 -1.63 -2.07 6.55
C LEU A 96 -1.01 -1.22 7.65
N GLY A 97 0.31 -1.12 7.69
CA GLY A 97 1.01 -0.34 8.72
C GLY A 97 2.19 0.44 8.20
N LYS A 98 2.72 0.08 7.03
CA LYS A 98 3.79 0.82 6.36
C LYS A 98 3.53 0.82 4.87
N GLY A 99 4.10 1.80 4.19
CA GLY A 99 4.12 1.78 2.74
C GLY A 99 5.15 2.73 2.18
N LYS A 100 5.51 2.52 0.93
CA LYS A 100 6.53 3.32 0.25
C LYS A 100 6.17 3.48 -1.23
N VAL A 101 6.38 4.69 -1.74
CA VAL A 101 6.40 4.95 -3.18
C VAL A 101 7.85 5.11 -3.63
N THR A 102 8.23 4.37 -4.67
CA THR A 102 9.52 4.47 -5.34
C THR A 102 9.31 5.02 -6.74
N TYR A 103 9.94 6.16 -7.03
CA TYR A 103 9.98 6.77 -8.34
C TYR A 103 11.32 6.43 -9.01
N ILE A 104 11.25 5.98 -10.26
CA ILE A 104 12.41 5.77 -11.13
C ILE A 104 12.12 6.43 -12.49
N ALA A 105 13.17 6.86 -13.20
CA ALA A 105 13.00 7.49 -14.52
C ALA A 105 12.66 6.47 -15.62
N ASN A 106 13.03 5.20 -15.45
CA ASN A 106 12.85 4.16 -16.46
C ASN A 106 11.40 3.70 -16.57
N GLU A 107 10.79 3.97 -17.72
CA GLU A 107 9.36 3.74 -17.90
C GLU A 107 8.98 2.29 -18.22
N ARG A 108 9.91 1.47 -18.74
CA ARG A 108 9.52 0.23 -19.46
C ARG A 108 10.19 -1.04 -18.99
N SER A 109 11.16 -0.96 -18.08
CA SER A 109 11.89 -2.13 -17.61
C SER A 109 12.04 -2.14 -16.10
N ALA A 110 12.14 -3.34 -15.53
CA ALA A 110 12.38 -3.48 -14.11
C ALA A 110 13.70 -2.80 -13.75
N PRO A 111 13.74 -2.02 -12.66
CA PRO A 111 14.93 -1.31 -12.27
C PRO A 111 16.08 -2.25 -11.99
N GLY A 112 17.26 -1.89 -12.49
CA GLY A 112 18.51 -2.52 -12.08
C GLY A 112 18.86 -2.20 -10.62
N PRO A 113 19.79 -2.95 -10.02
CA PRO A 113 20.21 -2.73 -8.63
C PRO A 113 20.84 -1.34 -8.40
N ASP A 114 21.47 -0.77 -9.42
CA ASP A 114 22.16 0.53 -9.37
C ASP A 114 21.33 1.68 -9.97
N GLU A 115 20.06 1.43 -10.32
CA GLU A 115 19.24 2.46 -10.93
C GLU A 115 18.87 3.55 -9.91
N PRO A 116 19.08 4.85 -10.24
CA PRO A 116 18.66 5.95 -9.37
C PRO A 116 17.17 5.87 -9.06
N LYS A 117 16.86 5.98 -7.77
CA LYS A 117 15.50 5.89 -7.25
C LYS A 117 15.26 6.93 -6.17
N ARG A 118 14.05 7.46 -6.13
CA ARG A 118 13.58 8.39 -5.10
C ARG A 118 12.46 7.72 -4.33
N GLU A 119 12.61 7.63 -3.02
CA GLU A 119 11.75 6.83 -2.16
C GLU A 119 11.08 7.71 -1.11
N PHE A 120 9.76 7.58 -0.97
CA PHE A 120 8.95 8.37 -0.05
C PHE A 120 8.04 7.47 0.78
N ASP A 121 7.99 7.72 2.08
CA ASP A 121 7.10 7.02 3.01
C ASP A 121 5.64 7.43 2.75
N MET A 122 4.74 6.45 2.77
CA MET A 122 3.31 6.66 2.60
C MET A 122 2.61 7.12 3.89
N HIS A 123 3.25 6.98 5.05
CA HIS A 123 2.68 7.29 6.36
C HIS A 123 1.29 6.66 6.59
N LEU A 124 1.13 5.37 6.23
CA LEU A 124 -0.16 4.67 6.25
C LEU A 124 -0.78 4.58 7.65
N GLU A 125 0.04 4.68 8.70
CA GLU A 125 -0.41 4.76 10.09
C GLU A 125 -1.37 5.92 10.35
N THR A 126 -1.30 7.00 9.56
CA THR A 126 -2.16 8.18 9.72
C THR A 126 -3.62 7.94 9.30
N PHE A 127 -3.88 6.88 8.52
CA PHE A 127 -5.22 6.51 8.08
C PHE A 127 -5.92 5.51 9.01
N LYS A 128 -5.19 4.92 9.97
CA LYS A 128 -5.74 3.99 10.94
C LYS A 128 -6.68 4.74 11.89
N LYS A 129 -7.93 4.27 11.99
CA LYS A 129 -8.90 4.73 12.97
C LYS A 129 -8.81 3.93 14.26
#